data_AF-A0AAW2VGF8-F1
#
_entry.id   AF-A0AAW2VGF8-F1
#
_cell.length_a   1.000
_cell.length_b   1.000
_cell.length_c   1.000
_cell.angle_alpha   90.00
_cell.angle_beta   90.00
_cell.angle_gamma   90.00
#
_symmetry.space_group_name_H-M   'P 1'
#
loop_
_entity.id
_entity.type
_entity.pdbx_description
1 polymer ?
#
loop_
_entity_poly.entity_id
_entity_poly.type
_entity_poly.pdbx_seq_one_letter_code
_entity_poly.pdbx_strand_id
1 'polypeptide(L)'
;TSSSNVQNRDTVPGWNFLWRVKVPLKVILLAWRACQEAIPVCCNLRRRGLDIASLCIRCGQESEDMLHVLLRCSFSRQVWALSGLP
;
A
#
# COMPACT_ATOMS: atom_id res chain seq x y z
N THR A 1 38.03 11.38 -19.30
CA THR A 1 37.16 12.39 -18.67
C THR A 1 35.89 11.71 -18.22
N SER A 2 35.69 11.70 -16.89
CA SER A 2 34.41 11.68 -16.16
C SER A 2 33.39 10.58 -16.55
N SER A 3 33.34 9.45 -15.83
CA SER A 3 32.60 9.25 -14.57
C SER A 3 31.10 9.57 -14.64
N SER A 4 30.26 8.53 -14.63
CA SER A 4 28.99 8.54 -13.89
C SER A 4 28.58 7.09 -13.57
N ASN A 5 29.04 6.63 -12.42
CA ASN A 5 28.62 5.40 -11.76
C ASN A 5 27.20 5.64 -11.23
N VAL A 6 26.18 5.19 -11.96
CA VAL A 6 24.77 5.33 -11.58
C VAL A 6 24.53 4.41 -10.38
N GLN A 7 24.33 5.03 -9.23
CA GLN A 7 24.17 4.40 -7.93
C GLN A 7 23.11 3.29 -7.96
N ASN A 8 23.56 2.12 -7.54
CA ASN A 8 22.86 1.03 -6.88
C ASN A 8 21.37 1.30 -6.63
N ARG A 9 20.49 0.70 -7.44
CA ARG A 9 19.07 0.62 -7.14
C ARG A 9 18.94 -0.24 -5.88
N ASP A 10 18.58 0.39 -4.77
CA ASP A 10 18.23 -0.28 -3.52
C ASP A 10 17.33 -1.48 -3.83
N THR A 11 17.91 -2.68 -3.77
CA THR A 11 17.19 -3.92 -3.99
C THR A 11 16.21 -4.03 -2.83
N VAL A 12 14.93 -3.81 -3.12
CA VAL A 12 13.85 -4.03 -2.14
C VAL A 12 14.10 -5.40 -1.52
N PRO A 13 14.35 -5.50 -0.20
CA PRO A 13 14.60 -6.77 0.45
C PRO A 13 13.48 -7.73 0.08
N GLY A 14 13.82 -8.91 -0.43
CA GLY A 14 12.81 -9.90 -0.83
C GLY A 14 11.79 -10.12 0.28
N TRP A 15 10.54 -10.43 -0.10
CA TRP A 15 9.39 -10.56 0.81
C TRP A 15 9.50 -11.66 1.88
N ASN A 16 10.66 -12.31 2.01
CA ASN A 16 11.00 -13.30 3.02
C ASN A 16 10.77 -12.81 4.45
N PHE A 17 10.90 -11.49 4.70
CA PHE A 17 10.64 -10.95 6.03
C PHE A 17 9.16 -11.02 6.42
N LEU A 18 8.23 -10.86 5.46
CA LEU A 18 6.78 -10.93 5.72
C LEU A 18 6.37 -12.31 6.25
N TRP A 19 6.99 -13.37 5.72
CA TRP A 19 6.74 -14.75 6.11
C TRP A 19 7.30 -15.12 7.49
N ARG A 20 8.20 -14.30 8.04
CA ARG A 20 8.82 -14.53 9.36
C ARG A 20 8.04 -13.85 10.49
N VAL A 21 7.06 -13.00 10.18
CA VAL A 21 6.24 -12.31 11.18
C VAL A 21 5.22 -13.28 11.75
N LYS A 22 5.13 -13.36 13.10
CA LYS A 22 4.09 -14.12 13.81
C LYS A 22 2.75 -13.39 13.78
N VAL A 23 2.13 -13.28 12.61
CA VAL A 23 0.77 -12.74 12.43
C VAL A 23 -0.07 -13.75 11.66
N PRO A 24 -1.41 -13.67 11.75
CA PRO A 24 -2.28 -14.52 10.94
C PRO A 24 -1.93 -14.39 9.45
N LEU A 25 -1.97 -15.50 8.72
CA LEU A 25 -1.64 -15.56 7.28
C LEU A 25 -2.41 -14.52 6.45
N LYS A 26 -3.63 -14.19 6.86
CA LYS A 26 -4.46 -13.14 6.22
C LYS A 26 -3.77 -11.76 6.23
N VAL A 27 -3.04 -11.43 7.29
CA VAL A 27 -2.28 -10.17 7.42
C VAL A 27 -1.05 -10.19 6.52
N ILE A 28 -0.33 -11.32 6.46
CA ILE A 28 0.82 -11.51 5.57
C ILE A 28 0.38 -11.37 4.11
N LEU A 29 -0.74 -12.01 3.72
CA LEU A 29 -1.31 -11.90 2.38
C LEU A 29 -1.76 -10.48 2.05
N LEU A 30 -2.36 -9.76 3.01
CA LEU A 30 -2.73 -8.36 2.83
C LEU A 30 -1.50 -7.48 2.61
N ALA A 31 -0.45 -7.64 3.43
CA ALA A 31 0.80 -6.91 3.29
C ALA A 31 1.51 -7.22 1.97
N TRP A 32 1.57 -8.50 1.57
CA TRP A 32 2.13 -8.90 0.29
C TRP A 32 1.34 -8.31 -0.89
N ARG A 33 0.00 -8.33 -0.83
CA ARG A 33 -0.85 -7.68 -1.86
C ARG A 33 -0.69 -6.17 -1.88
N ALA A 34 -0.51 -5.54 -0.72
CA ALA A 34 -0.22 -4.11 -0.61
C ALA A 34 1.10 -3.80 -1.34
N CYS A 35 2.15 -4.50 -0.96
CA CYS A 35 3.47 -4.39 -1.55
C CYS A 35 3.55 -4.64 -3.07
N GLN A 36 2.67 -5.49 -3.61
CA GLN A 36 2.58 -5.77 -5.04
C GLN A 36 1.66 -4.79 -5.81
N GLU A 37 1.17 -3.73 -5.15
CA GLU A 37 0.16 -2.82 -5.72
C GLU A 37 -1.09 -3.58 -6.22
N ALA A 38 -1.36 -4.75 -5.65
CA ALA A 38 -2.46 -5.62 -6.03
C ALA A 38 -3.75 -5.27 -5.30
N ILE A 39 -3.70 -4.33 -4.34
CA ILE A 39 -4.90 -3.74 -3.75
C ILE A 39 -5.56 -2.87 -4.83
N PRO A 40 -6.86 -3.05 -5.09
CA PRO A 40 -7.60 -2.25 -6.06
C PRO A 40 -7.85 -0.85 -5.48
N VAL A 41 -6.80 -0.02 -5.42
CA VAL A 41 -6.91 1.42 -5.17
C VAL A 41 -7.02 2.17 -6.49
N CYS A 42 -7.74 3.29 -6.52
CA CYS A 42 -7.94 4.06 -7.75
C CYS A 42 -6.63 4.41 -8.45
N CYS A 43 -5.54 4.66 -7.72
CA CYS A 43 -4.22 4.86 -8.31
C CYS A 43 -3.74 3.66 -9.16
N ASN A 44 -3.95 2.43 -8.69
CA ASN A 44 -3.54 1.21 -9.40
C ASN A 44 -4.48 0.90 -10.57
N LEU A 45 -5.76 1.22 -10.45
CA LEU A 45 -6.73 1.09 -11.53
C LEU A 45 -6.46 2.11 -12.65
N ARG A 46 -6.08 3.35 -12.31
CA ARG A 46 -5.68 4.37 -13.30
C ARG A 46 -4.40 3.99 -14.05
N ARG A 47 -3.42 3.38 -13.37
CA ARG A 47 -2.23 2.79 -14.04
C ARG A 47 -2.59 1.69 -15.05
N ARG A 48 -3.72 1.01 -14.87
CA ARG A 48 -4.25 0.00 -15.80
C ARG A 48 -5.14 0.58 -16.90
N GLY A 49 -5.20 1.92 -17.03
CA GLY A 49 -5.96 2.60 -18.08
C GLY A 49 -7.44 2.81 -17.78
N LEU A 50 -7.89 2.56 -16.54
CA LEU A 50 -9.27 2.86 -16.14
C LEU A 50 -9.36 4.31 -15.66
N ASP A 51 -10.19 5.12 -16.32
CA ASP A 51 -10.45 6.50 -15.89
C ASP A 51 -11.42 6.51 -14.71
N ILE A 52 -10.84 6.42 -13.51
CA ILE A 52 -11.58 6.39 -12.25
C ILE A 52 -11.19 7.62 -11.45
N ALA A 53 -12.22 8.26 -10.87
CA ALA A 53 -12.08 9.39 -9.97
C ALA A 53 -10.95 9.14 -8.95
N SER A 54 -10.07 10.13 -8.83
CA SER A 54 -8.90 10.01 -7.97
C SER A 54 -9.25 9.99 -6.50
N LEU A 55 -10.43 10.48 -6.14
CA LEU A 55 -10.89 10.65 -4.77
C LEU A 55 -11.27 9.32 -4.12
N CYS A 56 -10.90 9.15 -2.85
CA CYS A 56 -11.34 8.01 -2.07
C CYS A 56 -12.86 8.02 -1.91
N ILE A 57 -13.51 6.92 -2.29
CA ILE A 57 -14.97 6.77 -2.22
C ILE A 57 -15.46 6.75 -0.76
N ARG A 58 -14.59 6.39 0.19
CA ARG A 58 -14.94 6.26 1.61
C ARG A 58 -14.92 7.59 2.35
N CYS A 59 -13.88 8.40 2.16
CA CYS A 59 -13.75 9.68 2.86
C CYS A 59 -14.15 10.89 2.00
N GLY A 60 -14.06 10.78 0.66
CA GLY A 60 -14.35 11.88 -0.26
C GLY A 60 -13.42 13.09 -0.13
N GLN A 61 -12.26 12.97 0.53
CA GLN A 61 -11.40 14.12 0.86
C GLN A 61 -10.02 14.08 0.22
N GLU A 62 -9.42 12.90 0.08
CA GLU A 62 -8.08 12.74 -0.48
C GLU A 62 -8.08 11.68 -1.58
N SER A 63 -7.07 11.72 -2.44
CA SER A 63 -6.91 10.72 -3.47
C SER A 63 -6.69 9.31 -2.91
N GLU A 64 -7.32 8.32 -3.52
CA GLU A 64 -7.24 6.93 -3.11
C GLU A 64 -5.90 6.30 -3.48
N ASP A 65 -4.95 6.37 -2.56
CA ASP A 65 -3.71 5.62 -2.59
C ASP A 65 -3.71 4.50 -1.52
N MET A 66 -2.71 3.62 -1.59
CA MET A 66 -2.61 2.48 -0.69
C MET A 66 -2.46 2.88 0.78
N LEU A 67 -1.66 3.92 1.05
CA LEU A 67 -1.42 4.41 2.40
C LEU A 67 -2.67 5.07 2.98
N HIS A 68 -3.44 5.74 2.14
CA HIS A 68 -4.71 6.34 2.46
C HIS A 68 -5.71 5.26 2.82
N VAL A 69 -5.96 4.28 1.95
CA VAL A 69 -6.93 3.21 2.22
C VAL A 69 -6.53 2.34 3.40
N LEU A 70 -5.24 2.16 3.68
CA LEU A 70 -4.82 1.34 4.83
C LEU A 70 -4.70 2.14 6.13
N LEU A 71 -4.25 3.40 6.11
CA LEU A 71 -3.87 4.12 7.34
C LEU A 71 -4.42 5.53 7.47
N ARG A 72 -4.47 6.33 6.39
CA ARG A 72 -4.79 7.77 6.49
C ARG A 72 -6.28 8.09 6.37
N CYS A 73 -7.03 7.25 5.68
CA CYS A 73 -8.47 7.41 5.49
C CYS A 73 -9.17 7.47 6.84
N SER A 74 -10.09 8.41 7.01
CA SER A 74 -10.90 8.54 8.24
C SER A 74 -11.59 7.23 8.60
N PHE A 75 -12.11 6.52 7.60
CA PHE A 75 -12.70 5.19 7.77
C PHE A 75 -11.67 4.18 8.30
N SER A 76 -10.50 4.11 7.70
CA SER A 76 -9.45 3.17 8.12
C SER A 76 -8.95 3.47 9.52
N ARG A 77 -8.80 4.75 9.87
CA ARG A 77 -8.47 5.17 11.24
C ARG A 77 -9.52 4.70 12.26
N GLN A 78 -10.80 4.77 11.92
CA GLN A 78 -11.87 4.21 12.78
C GLN A 78 -11.74 2.70 12.91
N VAL A 79 -11.47 1.97 11.82
CA VAL A 79 -11.24 0.52 11.88
C VAL A 79 -10.06 0.17 12.79
N TRP A 80 -8.95 0.89 12.69
CA TRP A 80 -7.81 0.69 13.59
C TRP A 80 -8.14 1.02 15.05
N ALA A 81 -8.86 2.11 15.30
CA ALA A 81 -9.31 2.44 16.65
C ALA A 81 -10.22 1.37 17.26
N LEU A 82 -11.06 0.72 16.45
CA LEU A 82 -11.94 -0.38 16.88
C LEU A 82 -11.22 -1.73 16.98
N SER A 83 -10.05 -1.89 16.38
CA SER A 83 -9.33 -3.17 16.32
C SER A 83 -8.77 -3.61 17.68
N GLY A 84 -8.71 -2.71 18.66
CA GLY A 84 -8.16 -3.00 19.98
C GLY A 84 -6.66 -3.27 19.98
N LEU A 85 -5.98 -2.95 18.88
CA LEU A 85 -4.52 -2.95 18.80
C LEU A 85 -3.99 -1.67 19.49
N PRO A 86 -2.98 -1.80 20.37
CA PRO A 86 -2.39 -0.66 21.07
C PRO A 86 -1.70 0.32 20.13
#